data_AF-A0A938DDE4-F1
#
_entry.id   AF-A0A938DDE4-F1
#
_cell.length_a   1.000
_cell.length_b   1.000
_cell.length_c   1.000
_cell.angle_alpha   90.00
_cell.angle_beta   90.00
_cell.angle_gamma   90.00
#
_symmetry.space_group_name_H-M   'P 1'
#
loop_
_entity.id
_entity.type
_entity.pdbx_description
1 polymer ?
#
loop_
_entity_poly.entity_id
_entity_poly.type
_entity_poly.pdbx_seq_one_letter_code
_entity_poly.pdbx_strand_id
1 'polypeptide(L)'
;MRRWFGAAPRTDPAPAQTASEIKNSPDFLKKQQRLAALAREFGYDADKVTLSPQTKTFDYLGQSFTSEGQSFSDGRIEIYFDPQMSDARLGCCLAHELQHMRYFAVRDAYRAEPADGPLHRRFAKYAPEALAAQRGVSNYSNEHWDTWKGDARPKLFSMELEEGESEPINETIAEVAKALYNWGPDVRINPLWRELHDAINEEYAALRGG
;
A
#
# COMPACT_ATOMS: atom_id res chain seq x y z
N MET A 1 52.40 38.82 -10.51
CA MET A 1 51.72 37.72 -9.78
C MET A 1 50.33 37.53 -10.35
N ARG A 2 50.05 36.43 -11.07
CA ARG A 2 48.69 36.00 -11.42
C ARG A 2 48.52 34.58 -10.91
N ARG A 3 47.72 34.40 -9.86
CA ARG A 3 47.36 33.09 -9.33
C ARG A 3 46.24 32.52 -10.20
N TRP A 4 46.48 31.34 -10.76
CA TRP A 4 45.46 30.49 -11.35
C TRP A 4 44.57 29.94 -10.24
N PHE A 5 43.25 30.11 -10.36
CA PHE A 5 42.28 29.34 -9.58
C PHE A 5 42.16 27.96 -10.23
N GLY A 6 42.67 26.93 -9.56
CA GLY A 6 42.47 25.54 -9.96
C GLY A 6 40.98 25.22 -9.95
N ALA A 7 40.49 24.66 -11.05
CA ALA A 7 39.16 24.08 -11.11
C ALA A 7 39.03 22.99 -10.04
N ALA A 8 37.93 23.01 -9.29
CA ALA A 8 37.59 21.94 -8.37
C ALA A 8 37.53 20.60 -9.15
N PRO A 9 38.07 19.50 -8.59
CA PRO A 9 37.97 18.20 -9.25
C PRO A 9 36.49 17.86 -9.41
N ARG A 10 36.08 17.56 -10.65
CA ARG A 10 34.81 16.89 -10.92
C ARG A 10 34.90 15.52 -10.25
N THR A 11 34.19 15.36 -9.14
CA THR A 11 33.86 14.05 -8.61
C THR A 11 32.84 13.46 -9.55
N ASP A 12 33.26 12.51 -10.37
CA ASP A 12 32.32 11.66 -11.11
C ASP A 12 31.36 11.01 -10.10
N PRO A 13 30.05 10.94 -10.38
CA PRO A 13 29.12 10.23 -9.52
C PRO A 13 29.60 8.78 -9.38
N ALA A 14 29.60 8.26 -8.16
CA ALA A 14 29.94 6.87 -7.91
C ALA A 14 29.07 5.97 -8.82
N PRO A 15 29.64 4.89 -9.40
CA PRO A 15 28.86 3.98 -10.24
C PRO A 15 27.67 3.45 -9.44
N ALA A 16 26.51 3.41 -10.07
CA ALA A 16 25.31 2.84 -9.46
C ALA A 16 25.61 1.39 -9.04
N GLN A 17 25.31 1.06 -7.78
CA GLN A 17 25.50 -0.30 -7.27
C GLN A 17 24.64 -1.28 -8.06
N THR A 18 25.21 -2.43 -8.39
CA THR A 18 24.47 -3.53 -8.99
C THR A 18 23.46 -4.11 -7.99
N ALA A 19 22.39 -4.73 -8.48
CA ALA A 19 21.40 -5.39 -7.63
C ALA A 19 22.01 -6.45 -6.70
N SER A 20 23.11 -7.10 -7.12
CA SER A 20 23.85 -8.05 -6.31
C SER A 20 24.60 -7.36 -5.15
N GLU A 21 25.23 -6.22 -5.41
CA GLU A 21 25.91 -5.42 -4.37
C GLU A 21 24.90 -4.89 -3.34
N ILE A 22 23.74 -4.41 -3.80
CA ILE A 22 22.66 -3.94 -2.92
C ILE A 22 22.17 -5.07 -2.01
N LYS A 23 21.83 -6.24 -2.58
CA LYS A 23 21.33 -7.41 -1.82
C LYS A 23 22.30 -7.88 -0.74
N ASN A 24 23.60 -7.71 -0.95
CA ASN A 24 24.65 -8.10 -0.01
C ASN A 24 25.09 -6.96 0.92
N SER A 25 24.50 -5.77 0.81
CA SER A 25 24.84 -4.64 1.67
C SER A 25 24.31 -4.83 3.10
N PRO A 26 25.02 -4.35 4.15
CA PRO A 26 24.56 -4.47 5.53
C PRO A 26 23.19 -3.82 5.79
N ASP A 27 22.89 -2.69 5.14
CA ASP A 27 21.60 -2.02 5.31
C ASP A 27 20.45 -2.83 4.70
N PHE A 28 20.64 -3.36 3.48
CA PHE A 28 19.64 -4.22 2.86
C PHE A 28 19.32 -5.45 3.71
N LEU A 29 20.34 -6.15 4.20
CA LEU A 29 20.17 -7.33 5.06
C LEU A 29 19.44 -6.98 6.37
N LYS A 30 19.78 -5.84 6.98
CA LYS A 30 19.08 -5.34 8.18
C LYS A 30 17.61 -5.03 7.89
N LYS A 31 17.30 -4.31 6.81
CA LYS A 31 15.91 -4.01 6.42
C LYS A 31 15.13 -5.26 6.05
N GLN A 32 15.76 -6.24 5.40
CA GLN A 32 15.12 -7.53 5.09
C GLN A 32 14.74 -8.29 6.37
N GLN A 33 15.64 -8.35 7.35
CA GLN A 33 15.33 -8.94 8.67
C GLN A 33 14.21 -8.19 9.38
N ARG A 34 14.23 -6.85 9.34
CA ARG A 34 13.17 -6.02 9.92
C ARG A 34 11.82 -6.25 9.22
N LEU A 35 11.80 -6.34 7.90
CA LEU A 35 10.61 -6.62 7.11
C LEU A 35 9.99 -7.97 7.48
N ALA A 36 10.81 -9.02 7.62
CA ALA A 36 10.34 -10.33 8.07
C ALA A 36 9.81 -10.30 9.50
N ALA A 37 10.38 -9.50 10.40
CA ALA A 37 9.87 -9.31 11.75
C ALA A 37 8.50 -8.59 11.76
N LEU A 38 8.37 -7.53 10.97
CA LEU A 38 7.12 -6.78 10.80
C LEU A 38 6.01 -7.65 10.19
N ALA A 39 6.32 -8.49 9.21
CA ALA A 39 5.36 -9.43 8.64
C ALA A 39 4.75 -10.36 9.71
N ARG A 40 5.58 -10.89 10.62
CA ARG A 40 5.11 -11.70 11.76
C ARG A 40 4.29 -10.89 12.75
N GLU A 41 4.70 -9.66 13.04
CA GLU A 41 3.95 -8.73 13.91
C GLU A 41 2.54 -8.46 13.38
N PHE A 42 2.40 -8.34 12.06
CA PHE A 42 1.10 -8.19 11.38
C PHE A 42 0.32 -9.50 11.18
N GLY A 43 0.81 -10.64 11.70
CA GLY A 43 0.17 -11.95 11.52
C GLY A 43 0.22 -12.47 10.09
N TYR A 44 1.21 -12.03 9.31
CA TYR A 44 1.43 -12.47 7.93
C TYR A 44 2.59 -13.46 7.79
N ASP A 45 2.55 -14.24 6.72
CA ASP A 45 3.63 -15.18 6.40
C ASP A 45 4.87 -14.41 5.93
N ALA A 46 5.95 -14.47 6.72
CA ALA A 46 7.19 -13.77 6.42
C ALA A 46 7.84 -14.25 5.12
N ASP A 47 7.59 -15.51 4.70
CA ASP A 47 8.17 -16.06 3.47
C ASP A 47 7.45 -15.53 2.21
N LYS A 48 6.29 -14.88 2.39
CA LYS A 48 5.57 -14.19 1.33
C LYS A 48 5.96 -12.72 1.17
N VAL A 49 6.84 -12.19 2.02
CA VAL A 49 7.26 -10.79 1.99
C VAL A 49 8.73 -10.69 1.58
N THR A 50 9.01 -9.97 0.50
CA THR A 50 10.37 -9.82 -0.03
C THR A 50 10.78 -8.37 -0.12
N LEU A 51 12.03 -8.08 0.24
CA LEU A 51 12.69 -6.80 -0.07
C LEU A 51 13.40 -6.94 -1.42
N SER A 52 13.11 -6.05 -2.36
CA SER A 52 13.69 -6.05 -3.70
C SER A 52 14.79 -5.01 -3.82
N PRO A 53 15.98 -5.32 -4.38
CA PRO A 53 16.98 -4.29 -4.65
C PRO A 53 16.64 -3.44 -5.88
N GLN A 54 15.55 -3.77 -6.59
CA GLN A 54 15.13 -3.05 -7.77
C GLN A 54 14.38 -1.79 -7.37
N THR A 55 14.52 -0.74 -8.16
CA THR A 55 13.61 0.41 -8.12
C THR A 55 12.52 0.17 -9.15
N LYS A 56 11.26 0.31 -8.73
CA LYS A 56 10.12 0.29 -9.65
C LYS A 56 9.55 1.70 -9.78
N THR A 57 9.44 2.16 -11.02
CA THR A 57 8.73 3.38 -11.35
C THR A 57 7.50 3.05 -12.18
N PHE A 58 6.47 3.87 -12.04
CA PHE A 58 5.26 3.79 -12.85
C PHE A 58 4.78 5.19 -13.17
N ASP A 59 4.15 5.34 -14.33
CA ASP A 59 3.56 6.61 -14.72
C ASP A 59 2.07 6.60 -14.37
N TYR A 60 1.63 7.59 -13.60
CA TYR A 60 0.25 7.80 -13.25
C TYR A 60 -0.11 9.27 -13.52
N LEU A 61 -1.13 9.48 -14.35
CA LEU A 61 -1.62 10.83 -14.72
C LEU A 61 -0.54 11.76 -15.30
N GLY A 62 0.39 11.20 -16.07
CA GLY A 62 1.48 11.95 -16.70
C GLY A 62 2.61 12.35 -15.74
N GLN A 63 2.59 11.86 -14.49
CA GLN A 63 3.68 11.97 -13.53
C GLN A 63 4.30 10.60 -13.30
N SER A 64 5.62 10.57 -13.11
CA SER A 64 6.34 9.33 -12.80
C SER A 64 6.54 9.22 -11.29
N PHE A 65 6.14 8.10 -10.72
CA PHE A 65 6.22 7.79 -9.29
C PHE A 65 7.14 6.61 -9.05
N THR A 66 7.84 6.61 -7.93
CA THR A 66 8.56 5.44 -7.44
C THR A 66 7.64 4.66 -6.51
N SER A 67 7.35 3.41 -6.87
CA SER A 67 6.57 2.49 -6.05
C SER A 67 7.39 2.08 -4.82
N GLU A 68 6.76 2.14 -3.65
CA GLU A 68 7.36 1.66 -2.40
C GLU A 68 7.13 0.16 -2.21
N GLY A 69 6.02 -0.37 -2.73
CA GLY A 69 5.69 -1.79 -2.68
C GLY A 69 4.67 -2.20 -3.74
N GLN A 70 4.43 -3.50 -3.79
CA GLN A 70 3.38 -4.10 -4.58
C GLN A 70 2.92 -5.41 -3.94
N SER A 71 1.61 -5.64 -3.98
CA SER A 71 0.95 -6.89 -3.65
C SER A 71 0.60 -7.70 -4.91
N PHE A 72 0.74 -9.03 -4.83
CA PHE A 72 0.45 -9.96 -5.92
C PHE A 72 -0.75 -10.86 -5.59
N SER A 73 -1.47 -11.32 -6.61
CA SER A 73 -2.67 -12.17 -6.45
C SER A 73 -2.42 -13.52 -5.76
N ASP A 74 -1.17 -14.01 -5.76
CA ASP A 74 -0.76 -15.23 -5.04
C ASP A 74 -0.46 -14.97 -3.53
N GLY A 75 -0.65 -13.74 -3.08
CA GLY A 75 -0.38 -13.30 -1.72
C GLY A 75 1.07 -12.94 -1.46
N ARG A 76 1.95 -12.87 -2.46
CA ARG A 76 3.27 -12.28 -2.25
C ARG A 76 3.16 -10.77 -2.13
N ILE A 77 4.04 -10.19 -1.32
CA ILE A 77 4.25 -8.74 -1.19
C ILE A 77 5.72 -8.46 -1.43
N GLU A 78 6.01 -7.53 -2.34
CA GLU A 78 7.35 -7.04 -2.60
C GLU A 78 7.44 -5.58 -2.19
N ILE A 79 8.43 -5.24 -1.35
CA ILE A 79 8.77 -3.87 -0.98
C ILE A 79 10.07 -3.51 -1.70
N TYR A 80 10.10 -2.36 -2.37
CA TYR A 80 11.29 -1.89 -3.08
C TYR A 80 12.25 -1.20 -2.12
N PHE A 81 13.51 -1.61 -2.16
CA PHE A 81 14.53 -1.10 -1.26
C PHE A 81 14.87 0.35 -1.59
N ASP A 82 14.80 1.19 -0.57
CA ASP A 82 15.32 2.54 -0.57
C ASP A 82 16.26 2.70 0.65
N PRO A 83 17.55 3.02 0.46
CA PRO A 83 18.48 3.25 1.57
C PRO A 83 18.01 4.34 2.55
N GLN A 84 17.19 5.29 2.10
CA GLN A 84 16.63 6.37 2.91
C GLN A 84 15.33 5.96 3.62
N MET A 85 14.79 4.78 3.35
CA MET A 85 13.60 4.27 4.02
C MET A 85 13.92 3.93 5.49
N SER A 86 13.23 4.61 6.40
CA SER A 86 13.28 4.30 7.83
C SER A 86 12.49 3.03 8.14
N ASP A 87 12.77 2.39 9.29
CA ASP A 87 12.01 1.22 9.75
C ASP A 87 10.51 1.52 9.92
N ALA A 88 10.17 2.77 10.28
CA ALA A 88 8.79 3.23 10.37
C ALA A 88 8.13 3.31 8.99
N ARG A 89 8.84 3.88 7.98
CA ARG A 89 8.35 3.91 6.59
C ARG A 89 8.22 2.51 6.01
N LEU A 90 9.17 1.62 6.31
CA LEU A 90 9.11 0.20 5.92
C LEU A 90 7.85 -0.49 6.47
N GLY A 91 7.55 -0.28 7.75
CA GLY A 91 6.33 -0.83 8.36
C GLY A 91 5.05 -0.19 7.80
N CYS A 92 5.07 1.12 7.52
CA CYS A 92 3.97 1.81 6.83
C CYS A 92 3.68 1.20 5.44
N CYS A 93 4.73 0.95 4.65
CA CYS A 93 4.60 0.33 3.33
C CYS A 93 3.99 -1.06 3.45
N LEU A 94 4.52 -1.89 4.36
CA LEU A 94 3.99 -3.24 4.55
C LEU A 94 2.53 -3.23 5.04
N ALA A 95 2.15 -2.33 5.94
CA ALA A 95 0.77 -2.20 6.41
C ALA A 95 -0.20 -1.83 5.27
N HIS A 96 0.22 -0.91 4.39
CA HIS A 96 -0.53 -0.51 3.20
C HIS A 96 -0.73 -1.69 2.25
N GLU A 97 0.35 -2.37 1.86
CA GLU A 97 0.29 -3.53 0.94
C GLU A 97 -0.53 -4.70 1.50
N LEU A 98 -0.35 -5.02 2.79
CA LEU A 98 -1.16 -6.05 3.44
C LEU A 98 -2.65 -5.72 3.38
N GLN A 99 -3.02 -4.44 3.46
CA GLN A 99 -4.41 -4.06 3.42
C GLN A 99 -5.04 -4.28 2.04
N HIS A 100 -4.31 -4.06 0.94
CA HIS A 100 -4.78 -4.44 -0.39
C HIS A 100 -5.04 -5.94 -0.48
N MET A 101 -4.12 -6.76 0.05
CA MET A 101 -4.30 -8.22 0.07
C MET A 101 -5.57 -8.64 0.80
N ARG A 102 -5.85 -8.02 1.95
CA ARG A 102 -7.07 -8.28 2.73
C ARG A 102 -8.32 -7.82 1.98
N TYR A 103 -8.27 -6.62 1.41
CA TYR A 103 -9.38 -6.06 0.64
C TYR A 103 -9.76 -6.96 -0.53
N PHE A 104 -8.79 -7.40 -1.35
CA PHE A 104 -9.06 -8.26 -2.49
C PHE A 104 -9.58 -9.64 -2.10
N ALA A 105 -9.02 -10.27 -1.05
CA ALA A 105 -9.54 -11.54 -0.56
C ALA A 105 -11.00 -11.45 -0.08
N VAL A 106 -11.35 -10.38 0.65
CA VAL A 106 -12.73 -10.16 1.11
C VAL A 106 -13.65 -9.76 -0.05
N ARG A 107 -13.17 -8.97 -1.02
CA ARG A 107 -13.89 -8.63 -2.26
C ARG A 107 -14.26 -9.90 -3.02
N ASP A 108 -13.32 -10.80 -3.21
CA ASP A 108 -13.53 -12.02 -3.98
C ASP A 108 -14.54 -12.93 -3.28
N ALA A 109 -14.48 -13.05 -1.94
CA ALA A 109 -15.48 -13.76 -1.14
C ALA A 109 -16.87 -13.08 -1.22
N TYR A 110 -16.94 -11.76 -1.09
CA TYR A 110 -18.16 -10.97 -1.20
C TYR A 110 -18.84 -11.16 -2.56
N ARG A 111 -18.07 -11.19 -3.65
CA ARG A 111 -18.60 -11.36 -5.02
C ARG A 111 -19.02 -12.80 -5.31
N ALA A 112 -18.50 -13.78 -4.58
CA ALA A 112 -18.82 -15.19 -4.75
C ALA A 112 -20.11 -15.60 -4.02
N GLU A 113 -20.55 -14.86 -3.00
CA GLU A 113 -21.79 -15.17 -2.28
C GLU A 113 -23.05 -14.59 -2.98
N PRO A 114 -24.25 -15.16 -2.71
CA PRO A 114 -25.51 -14.59 -3.18
C PRO A 114 -25.74 -13.18 -2.63
N ALA A 115 -26.49 -12.34 -3.35
CA ALA A 115 -26.71 -10.93 -3.00
C ALA A 115 -27.35 -10.67 -1.62
N ASP A 116 -27.99 -11.67 -1.01
CA ASP A 116 -28.56 -11.64 0.35
C ASP A 116 -27.69 -12.37 1.40
N GLY A 117 -26.44 -12.67 1.03
CA GLY A 117 -25.44 -13.33 1.83
C GLY A 117 -24.96 -12.54 3.05
N PRO A 118 -24.22 -13.20 3.96
CA PRO A 118 -23.73 -12.58 5.18
C PRO A 118 -22.78 -11.40 4.93
N LEU A 119 -21.86 -11.45 3.96
CA LEU A 119 -20.96 -10.34 3.66
C LEU A 119 -21.74 -9.16 3.05
N HIS A 120 -22.69 -9.40 2.15
CA HIS A 120 -23.58 -8.37 1.61
C HIS A 120 -24.32 -7.62 2.72
N ARG A 121 -24.88 -8.34 3.71
CA ARG A 121 -25.54 -7.72 4.87
C ARG A 121 -24.55 -6.95 5.75
N ARG A 122 -23.39 -7.53 6.04
CA ARG A 122 -22.36 -6.92 6.89
C ARG A 122 -21.88 -5.59 6.33
N PHE A 123 -21.62 -5.55 5.02
CA PHE A 123 -21.06 -4.38 4.35
C PHE A 123 -22.13 -3.43 3.77
N ALA A 124 -23.44 -3.71 3.96
CA ALA A 124 -24.53 -2.92 3.39
C ALA A 124 -24.53 -1.43 3.78
N LYS A 125 -23.99 -1.09 4.96
CA LYS A 125 -23.93 0.31 5.43
C LYS A 125 -22.93 1.18 4.66
N TYR A 126 -21.97 0.57 3.95
CA TYR A 126 -20.93 1.29 3.20
C TYR A 126 -21.40 1.58 1.78
N ALA A 127 -22.56 2.25 1.66
CA ALA A 127 -23.12 2.64 0.37
C ALA A 127 -22.19 3.63 -0.36
N PRO A 128 -22.18 3.65 -1.71
CA PRO A 128 -21.33 4.54 -2.51
C PRO A 128 -21.40 6.00 -2.08
N GLU A 129 -22.60 6.50 -1.73
CA GLU A 129 -22.82 7.88 -1.28
C GLU A 129 -22.16 8.17 0.06
N ALA A 130 -22.20 7.21 0.98
CA ALA A 130 -21.63 7.36 2.32
C ALA A 130 -20.10 7.44 2.25
N LEU A 131 -19.48 6.58 1.45
CA LEU A 131 -18.03 6.56 1.23
C LEU A 131 -17.55 7.79 0.46
N ALA A 132 -18.23 8.14 -0.64
CA ALA A 132 -17.88 9.32 -1.45
C ALA A 132 -17.98 10.64 -0.66
N ALA A 133 -18.90 10.73 0.31
CA ALA A 133 -19.00 11.89 1.19
C ALA A 133 -17.79 12.04 2.14
N GLN A 134 -17.08 10.95 2.44
CA GLN A 134 -15.89 10.99 3.30
C GLN A 134 -14.60 11.25 2.53
N ARG A 135 -14.56 10.89 1.22
CA ARG A 135 -13.37 11.02 0.37
C ARG A 135 -12.17 10.24 0.94
N GLY A 136 -10.95 10.52 0.45
CA GLY A 136 -9.73 9.87 0.91
C GLY A 136 -9.22 10.40 2.26
N VAL A 137 -8.39 9.62 2.93
CA VAL A 137 -7.80 9.95 4.26
C VAL A 137 -6.40 10.57 4.18
N SER A 138 -5.84 10.66 2.97
CA SER A 138 -4.55 11.27 2.67
C SER A 138 -4.64 12.03 1.35
N ASN A 139 -3.62 12.83 1.01
CA ASN A 139 -3.56 13.47 -0.30
C ASN A 139 -3.54 12.40 -1.42
N TYR A 140 -2.75 11.34 -1.22
CA TYR A 140 -2.63 10.24 -2.17
C TYR A 140 -3.97 9.53 -2.43
N SER A 141 -4.66 9.09 -1.39
CA SER A 141 -5.98 8.47 -1.57
C SER A 141 -7.02 9.44 -2.15
N ASN A 142 -6.93 10.74 -1.84
CA ASN A 142 -7.80 11.75 -2.48
C ASN A 142 -7.55 11.92 -3.97
N GLU A 143 -6.31 11.80 -4.44
CA GLU A 143 -6.00 11.81 -5.87
C GLU A 143 -6.76 10.70 -6.60
N HIS A 144 -6.84 9.49 -6.02
CA HIS A 144 -7.64 8.41 -6.59
C HIS A 144 -9.13 8.77 -6.70
N TRP A 145 -9.69 9.44 -5.69
CA TRP A 145 -11.07 9.94 -5.75
C TRP A 145 -11.28 11.03 -6.80
N ASP A 146 -10.29 11.91 -7.01
CA ASP A 146 -10.36 12.99 -8.01
C ASP A 146 -10.22 12.48 -9.44
N THR A 147 -9.58 11.33 -9.61
CA THR A 147 -9.24 10.78 -10.93
C THR A 147 -10.19 9.69 -11.39
N TRP A 148 -11.18 9.36 -10.56
CA TRP A 148 -12.26 8.45 -10.91
C TRP A 148 -13.01 8.91 -12.16
N LYS A 149 -13.12 8.03 -13.16
CA LYS A 149 -13.80 8.29 -14.45
C LYS A 149 -15.08 7.50 -14.66
N GLY A 150 -15.50 6.68 -13.70
CA GLY A 150 -16.71 5.87 -13.84
C GLY A 150 -17.98 6.73 -13.78
N ASP A 151 -18.99 6.32 -14.56
CA ASP A 151 -20.28 7.03 -14.64
C ASP A 151 -21.02 7.11 -13.30
N ALA A 152 -20.85 6.07 -12.47
CA ALA A 152 -21.38 6.00 -11.11
C ALA A 152 -20.28 6.21 -10.06
N ARG A 153 -20.69 6.52 -8.82
CA ARG A 153 -19.74 6.61 -7.69
C ARG A 153 -19.08 5.25 -7.44
N PRO A 154 -17.81 5.23 -6.98
CA PRO A 154 -17.13 4.00 -6.57
C PRO A 154 -17.97 3.20 -5.57
N LYS A 155 -18.08 1.90 -5.79
CA LYS A 155 -18.84 0.98 -4.91
C LYS A 155 -17.86 0.04 -4.23
N LEU A 156 -18.05 -0.16 -2.93
CA LEU A 156 -17.26 -1.11 -2.16
C LEU A 156 -17.25 -2.49 -2.85
N PHE A 157 -16.06 -3.06 -3.02
CA PHE A 157 -15.83 -4.37 -3.64
C PHE A 157 -16.24 -4.48 -5.14
N SER A 158 -16.36 -3.35 -5.83
CA SER A 158 -16.45 -3.33 -7.29
C SER A 158 -15.07 -3.52 -7.95
N MET A 159 -15.05 -3.65 -9.28
CA MET A 159 -13.77 -3.72 -10.02
C MET A 159 -13.32 -2.28 -10.33
N GLU A 160 -12.94 -1.52 -9.29
CA GLU A 160 -12.74 -0.07 -9.35
C GLU A 160 -11.85 0.37 -10.52
N LEU A 161 -10.70 -0.30 -10.71
CA LEU A 161 -9.78 0.02 -11.80
C LEU A 161 -10.40 -0.17 -13.20
N GLU A 162 -11.23 -1.20 -13.39
CA GLU A 162 -11.93 -1.47 -14.65
C GLU A 162 -13.07 -0.49 -14.89
N GLU A 163 -13.75 -0.09 -13.81
CA GLU A 163 -14.96 0.76 -13.85
C GLU A 163 -14.63 2.25 -13.96
N GLY A 164 -13.51 2.71 -13.41
CA GLY A 164 -13.21 4.13 -13.31
C GLY A 164 -11.75 4.52 -13.46
N GLU A 165 -10.88 3.61 -13.94
CA GLU A 165 -9.44 3.84 -14.16
C GLU A 165 -8.68 4.31 -12.91
N SER A 166 -9.22 4.03 -11.72
CA SER A 166 -8.67 4.39 -10.42
C SER A 166 -9.29 3.50 -9.33
N GLU A 167 -8.69 3.45 -8.14
CA GLU A 167 -9.13 2.58 -7.03
C GLU A 167 -9.40 3.37 -5.73
N PRO A 168 -10.40 4.27 -5.69
CA PRO A 168 -10.57 5.21 -4.58
C PRO A 168 -10.78 4.54 -3.21
N ILE A 169 -11.57 3.46 -3.14
CA ILE A 169 -11.91 2.79 -1.88
C ILE A 169 -10.75 1.90 -1.42
N ASN A 170 -10.22 1.07 -2.32
CA ASN A 170 -9.07 0.21 -2.05
C ASN A 170 -7.84 1.01 -1.54
N GLU A 171 -7.51 2.11 -2.21
CA GLU A 171 -6.38 2.97 -1.80
C GLU A 171 -6.65 3.72 -0.51
N THR A 172 -7.90 4.20 -0.32
CA THR A 172 -8.28 4.84 0.94
C THR A 172 -8.13 3.88 2.12
N ILE A 173 -8.54 2.62 1.98
CA ILE A 173 -8.45 1.66 3.07
C ILE A 173 -6.99 1.26 3.36
N ALA A 174 -6.14 1.18 2.35
CA ALA A 174 -4.71 0.95 2.53
C ALA A 174 -4.01 2.13 3.24
N GLU A 175 -4.39 3.37 2.92
CA GLU A 175 -3.88 4.56 3.61
C GLU A 175 -4.39 4.67 5.06
N VAL A 176 -5.58 4.13 5.39
CA VAL A 176 -6.01 3.96 6.79
C VAL A 176 -5.07 3.03 7.54
N ALA A 177 -4.73 1.86 6.99
CA ALA A 177 -3.82 0.91 7.63
C ALA A 177 -2.45 1.53 7.90
N LYS A 178 -1.91 2.27 6.92
CA LYS A 178 -0.68 3.04 7.05
C LYS A 178 -0.74 4.07 8.18
N ALA A 179 -1.82 4.87 8.22
CA ALA A 179 -1.99 5.90 9.23
C ALA A 179 -2.08 5.32 10.65
N LEU A 180 -2.82 4.21 10.82
CA LEU A 180 -2.94 3.49 12.09
C LEU A 180 -1.61 2.94 12.58
N TYR A 181 -0.81 2.37 11.68
CA TYR A 181 0.52 1.87 12.04
C TYR A 181 1.48 3.01 12.42
N ASN A 182 1.50 4.10 11.63
CA ASN A 182 2.45 5.19 11.85
C ASN A 182 2.18 6.01 13.12
N TRP A 183 0.91 6.28 13.41
CA TRP A 183 0.49 7.22 14.45
C TRP A 183 -0.31 6.57 15.59
N GLY A 184 -0.56 5.26 15.50
CA GLY A 184 -1.30 4.52 16.50
C GLY A 184 -2.81 4.78 16.46
N PRO A 185 -3.56 4.28 17.46
CA PRO A 185 -5.02 4.34 17.47
C PRO A 185 -5.57 5.78 17.60
N ASP A 186 -4.78 6.70 18.14
CA ASP A 186 -5.19 8.09 18.42
C ASP A 186 -5.28 8.97 17.17
N VAL A 187 -4.84 8.48 16.01
CA VAL A 187 -4.99 9.19 14.74
C VAL A 187 -6.48 9.41 14.44
N ARG A 188 -6.83 10.67 14.15
CA ARG A 188 -8.18 11.07 13.75
C ARG A 188 -8.45 10.63 12.32
N ILE A 189 -8.85 9.38 12.18
CA ILE A 189 -9.42 8.82 10.95
C ILE A 189 -10.94 8.90 11.06
N ASN A 190 -11.60 9.19 9.94
CA ASN A 190 -13.05 9.18 9.89
C ASN A 190 -13.59 7.83 10.43
N PRO A 191 -14.59 7.83 11.34
CA PRO A 191 -15.10 6.59 11.92
C PRO A 191 -15.57 5.57 10.89
N LEU A 192 -16.21 6.01 9.80
CA LEU A 192 -16.69 5.11 8.75
C LEU A 192 -15.54 4.32 8.09
N TRP A 193 -14.42 5.01 7.81
CA TRP A 193 -13.23 4.39 7.22
C TRP A 193 -12.53 3.43 8.17
N ARG A 194 -12.42 3.80 9.45
CA ARG A 194 -11.85 2.92 10.47
C ARG A 194 -12.70 1.67 10.66
N GLU A 195 -14.01 1.83 10.79
CA GLU A 195 -14.94 0.70 10.91
C GLU A 195 -14.88 -0.22 9.69
N LEU A 196 -14.77 0.32 8.47
CA LEU A 196 -14.61 -0.49 7.27
C LEU A 196 -13.30 -1.28 7.27
N HIS A 197 -12.21 -0.64 7.68
CA HIS A 197 -10.88 -1.28 7.76
C HIS A 197 -10.92 -2.46 8.73
N ASP A 198 -11.48 -2.23 9.92
CA ASP A 198 -11.59 -3.25 10.96
C ASP A 198 -12.52 -4.38 10.48
N ALA A 199 -13.64 -4.04 9.83
CA ALA A 199 -14.55 -5.03 9.28
C ALA A 199 -13.90 -5.92 8.20
N ILE A 200 -13.06 -5.36 7.32
CA ILE A 200 -12.30 -6.13 6.32
C ILE A 200 -11.27 -7.03 7.00
N ASN A 201 -10.57 -6.54 8.03
CA ASN A 201 -9.56 -7.32 8.74
C ASN A 201 -10.16 -8.51 9.49
N GLU A 202 -11.32 -8.30 10.13
CA GLU A 202 -12.07 -9.37 10.80
C GLU A 202 -12.51 -10.47 9.81
N GLU A 203 -13.08 -10.08 8.67
CA GLU A 203 -13.51 -11.05 7.66
C GLU A 203 -12.34 -11.78 7.00
N TYR A 204 -11.24 -11.06 6.73
CA TYR A 204 -10.03 -11.70 6.23
C TYR A 204 -9.47 -12.75 7.21
N ALA A 205 -9.47 -12.44 8.52
CA ALA A 205 -9.04 -13.39 9.54
C ALA A 205 -9.94 -14.63 9.58
N ALA A 206 -11.26 -14.45 9.44
CA ALA A 206 -12.21 -15.56 9.36
C ALA A 206 -11.97 -16.45 8.12
N LEU A 207 -11.69 -15.85 6.96
CA LEU A 207 -11.38 -16.58 5.72
C LEU A 207 -10.10 -17.43 5.80
N ARG A 208 -9.16 -17.09 6.69
CA ARG A 208 -7.92 -17.87 6.91
C ARG A 208 -8.01 -18.90 8.04
N GLY A 209 -9.02 -18.80 8.90
CA GLY A 209 -9.23 -19.67 10.05
C GLY A 209 -10.20 -20.84 9.81
N GLY A 210 -10.89 -20.84 8.66
CA GLY A 210 -11.71 -21.96 8.18
C GLY A 210 -10.94 -22.84 7.20
#